data_AF-A0A9Q3X705-F1
#
_entry.id   AF-A0A9Q3X705-F1
#
_cell.length_a   1.000
_cell.length_b   1.000
_cell.length_c   1.000
_cell.angle_alpha   90.00
_cell.angle_beta   90.00
_cell.angle_gamma   90.00
#
_symmetry.space_group_name_H-M   'P 1'
#
loop_
_entity.id
_entity.type
_entity.pdbx_description
1 polymer ?
#
loop_
_entity_poly.entity_id
_entity_poly.type
_entity_poly.pdbx_seq_one_letter_code
_entity_poly.pdbx_strand_id
1 'polypeptide(L)' 'MAGSERSWRNGELAAVMWLRERHRDQQEIGGDTTLSQVQFAELLIYMQALRDWPQSPYFPESER' A
#
# COMPACT_ATOMS: atom_id res chain seq x y z
N MET A 1 5.95 -21.76 1.46
CA MET A 1 6.23 -20.49 0.77
C MET A 1 5.44 -19.29 1.29
N ALA A 2 4.59 -19.40 2.33
CA ALA A 2 3.81 -18.29 2.92
C ALA A 2 4.60 -17.17 3.64
N GLY A 3 5.93 -17.33 3.81
CA GLY A 3 6.80 -16.31 4.41
C GLY A 3 7.30 -15.29 3.38
N SER A 4 7.49 -15.72 2.13
CA SER A 4 8.00 -14.89 1.06
C SER A 4 6.97 -13.85 0.61
N GLU A 5 5.68 -14.21 0.50
CA GLU A 5 4.66 -13.24 0.08
C GLU A 5 4.36 -12.20 1.17
N ARG A 6 4.42 -12.59 2.45
CA ARG A 6 4.29 -11.63 3.57
C ARG A 6 5.46 -10.66 3.63
N SER A 7 6.68 -11.15 3.39
CA SER A 7 7.87 -10.32 3.32
C SER A 7 7.78 -9.32 2.16
N TRP A 8 7.38 -9.80 0.97
CA TRP A 8 7.15 -8.95 -0.19
C TRP A 8 6.09 -7.88 0.07
N ARG A 9 4.92 -8.26 0.60
CA ARG A 9 3.85 -7.33 0.97
C ARG A 9 4.34 -6.25 1.93
N ASN A 10 5.06 -6.65 2.98
CA ASN A 10 5.60 -5.70 3.96
C ASN A 10 6.62 -4.75 3.31
N GLY A 11 7.44 -5.26 2.37
CA GLY A 11 8.39 -4.47 1.60
C GLY A 11 7.69 -3.43 0.71
N GLU A 12 6.70 -3.86 -0.08
CA GLU A 12 5.89 -2.97 -0.92
C GLU A 12 5.18 -1.90 -0.08
N LEU A 13 4.57 -2.31 1.04
CA LEU A 13 3.85 -1.40 1.91
C LEU A 13 4.79 -0.36 2.54
N ALA A 14 5.98 -0.78 2.98
CA ALA A 14 7.01 0.13 3.50
C ALA A 14 7.53 1.09 2.43
N ALA A 15 7.70 0.62 1.18
CA ALA A 15 8.15 1.42 0.06
C ALA A 15 7.17 2.55 -0.32
N VAL A 16 5.87 2.40 -0.01
CA VAL A 16 4.86 3.42 -0.32
C VAL A 16 4.31 4.16 0.91
N MET A 17 4.62 3.70 2.12
CA MET A 17 4.14 4.31 3.37
C MET A 17 4.63 5.76 3.53
N TRP A 18 5.90 6.03 3.23
CA TRP A 18 6.49 7.37 3.31
C TRP A 18 5.82 8.36 2.33
N LEU A 19 5.35 7.87 1.18
CA LEU A 19 4.70 8.69 0.17
C LEU A 19 3.35 9.22 0.66
N ARG A 20 2.63 8.40 1.44
CA ARG A 20 1.39 8.81 2.11
C ARG A 20 1.63 9.85 3.19
N GLU A 21 2.67 9.67 3.99
CA GLU A 21 3.04 10.62 5.06
C GLU A 21 3.43 11.97 4.45
N ARG A 22 4.35 11.99 3.48
CA ARG A 22 4.73 13.22 2.77
C ARG A 22 3.52 13.95 2.18
N HIS A 23 2.58 13.25 1.55
CA HIS A 23 1.41 13.90 0.95
C HIS A 23 0.53 14.57 2.01
N ARG A 24 0.40 13.97 3.20
CA ARG A 24 -0.35 14.57 4.32
C ARG A 24 0.36 15.80 4.86
N ASP A 25 1.67 15.73 5.05
CA ASP A 25 2.46 16.87 5.49
C ASP A 25 2.33 18.05 4.51
N GLN A 26 2.33 17.78 3.20
CA GLN A 26 2.10 18.79 2.17
C GLN A 26 0.71 19.44 2.27
N GLN A 27 -0.33 18.63 2.52
CA GLN A 27 -1.68 19.14 2.73
C GLN A 27 -1.79 19.98 4.01
N GLU A 28 -1.16 19.56 5.11
CA GLU A 28 -1.18 20.27 6.40
C GLU A 28 -0.43 21.60 6.34
N ILE A 29 0.69 21.64 5.62
CA ILE A 29 1.46 22.88 5.36
C ILE A 29 0.70 23.82 4.40
N GLY A 30 -0.32 23.31 3.69
CA GLY A 30 -1.08 24.06 2.69
C GLY A 30 -0.27 24.37 1.43
N GLY A 31 0.78 23.58 1.17
CA GLY A 31 1.64 23.73 0.00
C GLY A 31 1.18 22.88 -1.19
N ASP A 32 1.90 23.02 -2.31
CA ASP A 32 1.64 22.18 -3.49
C ASP A 32 1.94 20.72 -3.20
N THR A 33 0.96 19.85 -3.46
CA THR A 33 1.11 18.41 -3.31
C THR A 33 1.84 17.81 -4.51
N THR A 34 2.80 16.91 -4.25
CA THR A 34 3.52 16.22 -5.33
C THR A 34 2.61 15.25 -6.10
N LEU A 35 1.60 14.69 -5.43
CA LEU A 35 0.57 13.86 -6.04
C LEU A 35 -0.71 14.67 -6.16
N SER A 36 -1.42 14.51 -7.28
CA SER A 36 -2.81 14.96 -7.39
C SER A 36 -3.72 14.18 -6.45
N GLN A 37 -4.90 14.73 -6.15
CA GLN A 37 -5.93 14.04 -5.37
C GLN A 37 -6.26 12.64 -5.92
N VAL A 38 -6.33 12.51 -7.25
CA VAL A 38 -6.62 11.23 -7.92
C VAL A 38 -5.50 10.22 -7.68
N GLN A 39 -4.24 10.61 -7.91
CA GLN A 39 -3.08 9.74 -7.68
C GLN A 39 -2.94 9.34 -6.20
N PHE A 40 -3.27 10.25 -5.28
CA PHE A 40 -3.28 9.94 -3.87
C PHE A 40 -4.38 8.94 -3.51
N ALA A 41 -5.59 9.08 -4.07
CA ALA A 41 -6.66 8.10 -3.90
C ALA A 41 -6.29 6.72 -4.45
N GLU A 42 -5.68 6.66 -5.64
CA GLU A 42 -5.15 5.43 -6.24
C GLU A 42 -4.09 4.78 -5.34
N LEU A 43 -3.18 5.57 -4.77
CA LEU A 43 -2.19 5.10 -3.80
C LEU A 43 -2.86 4.47 -2.57
N LEU A 44 -3.90 5.09 -2.02
CA LEU A 44 -4.63 4.54 -0.87
C LEU A 44 -5.33 3.22 -1.21
N ILE A 45 -5.92 3.11 -2.40
CA ILE A 45 -6.54 1.87 -2.90
C ILE A 45 -5.47 0.78 -3.08
N TYR A 46 -4.32 1.11 -3.67
CA TYR A 46 -3.18 0.20 -3.82
C TYR A 46 -2.70 -0.34 -2.45
N MET A 47 -2.51 0.56 -1.48
CA MET A 47 -2.12 0.17 -0.12
C MET A 47 -3.16 -0.72 0.56
N GLN A 48 -4.45 -0.48 0.32
CA GLN A 48 -5.53 -1.32 0.86
C GLN A 48 -5.49 -2.72 0.23
N ALA A 49 -5.35 -2.81 -1.09
CA ALA A 49 -5.23 -4.09 -1.80
C ALA A 49 -4.01 -4.90 -1.31
N LEU A 50 -2.87 -4.25 -1.05
CA LEU A 50 -1.70 -4.89 -0.45
C LEU A 50 -1.98 -5.43 0.95
N ARG A 51 -2.76 -4.72 1.78
CA ARG A 51 -3.12 -5.18 3.14
C ARG A 51 -4.10 -6.33 3.13
N ASP A 52 -5.04 -6.32 2.20
CA ASP A 52 -6.03 -7.38 2.02
C ASP A 52 -5.36 -8.70 1.56
N TRP A 53 -4.14 -8.61 1.00
CA TRP A 53 -3.30 -9.73 0.66
C TRP A 53 -2.40 -10.23 1.83
N PRO A 54 -2.17 -11.54 2.01
CA PRO A 54 -3.13 -12.64 1.96
C PRO A 54 -3.71 -12.81 3.37
N GLN A 55 -4.90 -12.24 3.61
CA GLN A 55 -5.72 -12.61 4.79
C GLN A 55 -6.72 -13.73 4.46
N SER A 56 -6.69 -14.28 3.23
CA SER A 56 -7.46 -15.47 2.90
C SER A 56 -6.88 -16.68 3.65
N PRO A 57 -7.66 -17.36 4.51
CA PRO A 57 -7.25 -18.63 5.12
C PRO A 57 -7.03 -19.75 4.08
N TYR A 58 -7.44 -19.52 2.82
CA TYR A 58 -7.24 -20.41 1.67
C TYR A 58 -5.95 -20.12 0.89
N PHE A 59 -4.99 -19.39 1.48
CA PHE A 59 -3.68 -19.18 0.86
C PHE A 59 -2.62 -20.12 1.50
N PRO A 60 -1.88 -20.95 0.73
CA PRO A 60 -1.82 -21.04 -0.73
C PRO A 60 -2.55 -22.31 -1.22
N GLU A 61 -3.87 -22.31 -1.25
CA GLU A 61 -4.63 -23.22 -2.11
C GLU A 61 -4.89 -22.50 -3.43
N SER A 62 -3.81 -22.33 -4.20
CA SER A 62 -3.96 -22.44 -5.64
C SER A 62 -4.35 -23.89 -5.90
N GLU A 63 -5.59 -24.09 -6.33
CA GLU A 63 -6.11 -25.40 -6.72
C GLU A 63 -5.13 -26.14 -7.66
N ARG A 64 -4.83 -27.38 -7.27
CA ARG A 64 -4.44 -28.56 -8.07
C ARG A 64 -3.15 -28.55 -8.90
#